data_AF-A0A927KLK8-F1
#
_entry.id   AF-A0A927KLK8-F1
#
_cell.length_a   1.000
_cell.length_b   1.000
_cell.length_c   1.000
_cell.angle_alpha   90.00
_cell.angle_beta   90.00
_cell.angle_gamma   90.00
#
_symmetry.space_group_name_H-M   'P 1'
#
loop_
_entity.id
_entity.type
_entity.pdbx_description
1 polymer ?
#
loop_
_entity_poly.entity_id
_entity_poly.type
_entity_poly.pdbx_seq_one_letter_code
_entity_poly.pdbx_strand_id
1 'polypeptide(L)'
;MSIVALLLSLSGTVTPAIPHLHEPVVSNSGDLVSWCRQAAEARYVAAGVNTYQWAARHSDRGNMLSVEGRLRVEKRDVKVNCRIARGAHVGAITVEIDDPGP
;
A
#
# COMPACT_ATOMS: atom_id res chain seq x y z
N MET A 1 34.78 -10.23 59.67
CA MET A 1 33.37 -9.79 59.57
C MET A 1 33.21 -9.10 58.23
N SER A 2 32.14 -9.45 57.52
CA SER A 2 31.88 -9.28 56.09
C SER A 2 30.71 -8.32 55.90
N ILE A 3 30.76 -7.39 54.94
CA ILE A 3 29.55 -6.86 54.26
C ILE A 3 29.92 -6.50 52.81
N VAL A 4 29.45 -7.32 51.86
CA VAL A 4 29.38 -6.98 50.43
C VAL A 4 28.00 -6.39 50.19
N ALA A 5 27.92 -5.12 49.79
CA ALA A 5 26.66 -4.46 49.46
C ALA A 5 26.25 -4.83 48.02
N LEU A 6 25.17 -5.60 47.89
CA LEU A 6 24.57 -5.98 46.61
C LEU A 6 23.58 -4.88 46.18
N LEU A 7 23.95 -4.07 45.19
CA LEU A 7 23.04 -3.10 44.56
C LEU A 7 22.18 -3.82 43.52
N LEU A 8 20.91 -4.06 43.84
CA LEU A 8 19.90 -4.56 42.92
C LEU A 8 19.40 -3.40 42.03
N SER A 9 19.92 -3.31 40.82
CA SER A 9 19.43 -2.41 39.79
C SER A 9 18.09 -2.92 39.25
N LEU A 10 16.98 -2.26 39.57
CA LEU A 10 15.70 -2.52 38.92
C LEU A 10 15.72 -1.97 37.49
N SER A 11 15.94 -2.84 36.50
CA SER A 11 15.72 -2.51 35.09
C SER A 11 14.22 -2.47 34.80
N GLY A 12 13.62 -1.28 34.83
CA GLY A 12 12.26 -1.08 34.34
C GLY A 12 12.24 -1.24 32.81
N THR A 13 11.52 -2.23 32.30
CA THR A 13 11.25 -2.36 30.87
C THR A 13 10.21 -1.31 30.48
N VAL A 14 10.65 -0.23 29.84
CA VAL A 14 9.75 0.72 29.18
C VAL A 14 9.23 0.05 27.92
N THR A 15 7.96 -0.39 27.94
CA THR A 15 7.29 -0.85 26.72
C THR A 15 7.00 0.37 25.85
N PRO A 16 7.55 0.48 24.62
CA PRO A 16 7.18 1.57 23.74
C PRO A 16 5.68 1.45 23.43
N ALA A 17 4.93 2.51 23.70
CA ALA A 17 3.56 2.61 23.22
C ALA A 17 3.62 2.68 21.69
N ILE A 18 3.18 1.62 21.01
CA ILE A 18 3.02 1.62 19.55
C ILE A 18 1.90 2.63 19.26
N PRO A 19 2.19 3.74 18.55
CA PRO A 19 1.14 4.66 18.15
C PRO A 19 0.13 3.87 17.31
N HIS A 20 -1.16 4.00 17.60
CA HIS A 20 -2.19 3.50 16.69
C HIS A 20 -2.04 4.27 15.37
N LEU A 21 -1.33 3.67 14.41
CA LEU A 21 -1.17 4.24 13.08
C LEU A 21 -2.57 4.33 12.48
N HIS A 22 -3.05 5.56 12.28
CA HIS A 22 -4.32 5.79 11.60
C HIS A 22 -4.17 5.27 10.17
N GLU A 23 -4.96 4.28 9.79
CA GLU A 23 -4.87 3.72 8.45
C GLU A 23 -5.31 4.79 7.43
N PRO A 24 -4.49 5.09 6.41
CA PRO A 24 -4.81 6.10 5.43
C PRO A 24 -6.16 5.84 4.76
N VAL A 25 -6.92 6.92 4.52
CA VAL A 25 -8.23 6.88 3.88
C VAL A 25 -8.14 7.48 2.49
N VAL A 26 -8.85 6.90 1.52
CA VAL A 26 -8.91 7.41 0.14
C VAL A 26 -10.19 8.22 -0.04
N SER A 27 -10.04 9.53 -0.25
CA SER A 27 -11.18 10.47 -0.34
C SER A 27 -11.46 10.98 -1.76
N ASN A 28 -10.52 10.82 -2.69
CA ASN A 28 -10.66 11.24 -4.08
C ASN A 28 -9.96 10.25 -5.02
N SER A 29 -10.36 10.27 -6.29
CA SER A 29 -9.81 9.37 -7.31
C SER A 29 -8.37 9.68 -7.72
N GLY A 30 -7.89 10.90 -7.54
CA GLY A 30 -6.49 11.26 -7.78
C GLY A 30 -5.53 10.49 -6.88
N ASP A 31 -5.85 10.42 -5.58
CA ASP A 31 -5.09 9.61 -4.62
C ASP A 31 -5.13 8.13 -4.99
N LEU A 32 -6.30 7.64 -5.43
CA LEU A 32 -6.46 6.27 -5.89
C LEU A 32 -5.59 5.97 -7.12
N VAL A 33 -5.38 6.92 -8.05
CA VAL A 33 -4.50 6.72 -9.21
C VAL A 33 -3.08 6.44 -8.78
N SER A 34 -2.54 7.25 -7.86
CA SER A 34 -1.17 7.10 -7.35
C SER A 34 -1.01 5.78 -6.60
N TRP A 35 -1.96 5.45 -5.72
CA TRP A 35 -1.93 4.20 -4.98
C TRP A 35 -2.03 2.98 -5.90
N CYS A 36 -2.94 3.01 -6.88
CA CYS A 36 -3.16 1.92 -7.82
C CYS A 36 -1.92 1.61 -8.66
N ARG A 37 -1.21 2.66 -9.09
CA ARG A 37 0.09 2.54 -9.76
C ARG A 37 1.11 1.82 -8.87
N GLN A 38 1.29 2.28 -7.64
CA GLN A 38 2.28 1.71 -6.71
C GLN A 38 1.98 0.25 -6.39
N ALA A 39 0.70 -0.11 -6.17
CA ALA A 39 0.30 -1.48 -5.92
C ALA A 39 0.61 -2.41 -7.11
N ALA A 40 0.35 -1.94 -8.34
CA ALA A 40 0.67 -2.70 -9.55
C ALA A 40 2.19 -2.83 -9.76
N GLU A 41 2.95 -1.74 -9.65
CA GLU A 41 4.41 -1.75 -9.77
C GLU A 41 5.04 -2.69 -8.73
N ALA A 42 4.59 -2.65 -7.47
CA ALA A 42 5.11 -3.49 -6.39
C ALA A 42 4.98 -5.00 -6.71
N ARG A 43 3.89 -5.43 -7.35
CA ARG A 43 3.71 -6.83 -7.76
C ARG A 43 4.80 -7.31 -8.71
N TYR A 44 5.17 -6.48 -9.69
CA TYR A 44 6.18 -6.83 -10.69
C TYR A 44 7.60 -6.63 -10.19
N VAL A 45 7.86 -5.57 -9.42
CA VAL A 45 9.15 -5.32 -8.78
C VAL A 45 9.51 -6.47 -7.82
N ALA A 46 8.55 -6.98 -7.05
CA ALA A 46 8.77 -8.15 -6.18
C ALA A 46 9.13 -9.42 -6.97
N ALA A 47 8.75 -9.50 -8.24
CA ALA A 47 9.09 -10.60 -9.15
C ALA A 47 10.38 -10.33 -9.96
N GLY A 48 11.08 -9.21 -9.71
CA GLY A 48 12.29 -8.82 -10.46
C GLY A 48 11.99 -8.38 -11.90
N VAL A 49 10.74 -8.03 -12.21
CA VAL A 49 10.27 -7.65 -13.53
C VAL A 49 10.27 -6.13 -13.65
N ASN A 50 10.87 -5.59 -14.73
CA ASN A 50 10.95 -4.14 -14.89
C ASN A 50 9.61 -3.55 -15.36
N THR A 51 9.19 -2.50 -14.68
CA THR A 51 7.98 -1.74 -15.02
C THR A 51 8.37 -0.34 -15.47
N TYR A 52 7.69 0.16 -16.49
CA TYR A 52 7.87 1.51 -16.97
C TYR A 52 6.53 2.06 -17.43
N GLN A 53 6.40 3.38 -17.58
CA GLN A 53 5.23 4.06 -18.16
C GLN A 53 3.86 3.64 -17.54
N TRP A 54 3.28 4.57 -16.79
CA TRP A 54 1.93 4.44 -16.27
C TRP A 54 0.99 5.42 -16.97
N ALA A 55 -0.15 4.93 -17.44
CA ALA A 55 -1.23 5.76 -17.93
C ALA A 55 -2.55 5.30 -17.30
N ALA A 56 -3.37 6.24 -16.84
CA ALA A 56 -4.63 5.92 -16.19
C ALA A 56 -5.72 6.92 -16.51
N ARG A 57 -6.97 6.45 -16.42
CA ARG A 57 -8.17 7.26 -16.31
C ARG A 57 -8.83 6.94 -15.00
N HIS A 58 -9.52 7.91 -14.43
CA HIS A 58 -10.24 7.73 -13.19
C HIS A 58 -11.64 8.31 -13.29
N SER A 59 -12.53 7.83 -12.43
CA SER A 59 -13.90 8.33 -12.34
C SER A 59 -14.43 8.21 -10.92
N ASP A 60 -15.33 9.13 -10.59
CA ASP A 60 -16.09 9.14 -9.36
C ASP A 60 -17.56 8.93 -9.71
N ARG A 61 -18.15 7.82 -9.26
CA ARG A 61 -19.59 7.54 -9.43
C ARG A 61 -20.25 7.31 -8.09
N GLY A 62 -21.02 8.29 -7.62
CA GLY A 62 -21.62 8.26 -6.30
C GLY A 62 -20.53 8.10 -5.23
N ASN A 63 -20.63 7.03 -4.44
CA ASN A 63 -19.63 6.70 -3.43
C ASN A 63 -18.47 5.84 -3.94
N MET A 64 -18.46 5.42 -5.20
CA MET A 64 -17.40 4.57 -5.75
C MET A 64 -16.34 5.41 -6.45
N LEU A 65 -15.09 5.23 -6.07
CA LEU A 65 -13.90 5.71 -6.79
C LEU A 65 -13.38 4.57 -7.66
N SER A 66 -12.98 4.87 -8.89
CA SER A 66 -12.47 3.86 -9.81
C SER A 66 -11.31 4.38 -10.66
N VAL A 67 -10.31 3.53 -10.85
CA VAL A 67 -9.16 3.77 -11.72
C VAL A 67 -9.05 2.63 -12.71
N GLU A 68 -8.93 2.97 -13.99
CA GLU A 68 -8.55 2.06 -15.06
C GLU A 68 -7.18 2.50 -15.58
N GLY A 69 -6.17 1.66 -15.35
CA GLY A 69 -4.78 1.91 -15.67
C GLY A 69 -4.20 0.92 -16.67
N ARG A 70 -3.10 1.34 -17.30
CA ARG A 70 -2.21 0.50 -18.09
C ARG A 70 -0.79 0.70 -17.60
N LEU A 71 -0.14 -0.39 -17.23
CA LEU A 71 1.27 -0.43 -16.82
C LEU A 71 2.07 -1.19 -17.89
N ARG A 72 3.19 -0.61 -18.33
CA ARG A 72 4.11 -1.31 -19.23
C ARG A 72 5.04 -2.20 -18.43
N VAL A 73 5.06 -3.49 -18.76
CA VAL A 73 5.84 -4.53 -18.08
C VAL A 73 6.56 -5.32 -19.15
N GLU A 74 7.90 -5.37 -19.17
CA GLU A 74 8.68 -6.18 -20.14
C GLU A 74 8.14 -6.19 -21.59
N LYS A 75 7.82 -5.01 -22.14
CA LYS A 75 7.27 -4.80 -23.50
C LYS A 75 5.81 -5.24 -23.73
N ARG A 76 5.03 -5.51 -22.68
CA ARG A 76 3.58 -5.71 -22.76
C ARG A 76 2.81 -4.69 -21.91
N ASP A 77 1.56 -4.43 -22.30
CA ASP A 77 0.64 -3.59 -21.55
C ASP A 77 -0.24 -4.46 -20.67
N VAL A 78 -0.20 -4.22 -19.37
CA VAL A 78 -1.03 -4.89 -18.37
C VAL A 78 -2.15 -3.96 -17.97
N LYS A 79 -3.40 -4.46 -17.98
CA LYS A 79 -4.55 -3.68 -17.51
C LYS A 79 -4.65 -3.78 -16.00
N VAL A 80 -4.83 -2.65 -15.35
CA VAL A 80 -4.98 -2.55 -13.89
C VAL A 80 -6.31 -1.85 -13.59
N ASN A 81 -7.17 -2.44 -12.76
CA ASN A 81 -8.37 -1.79 -12.28
C ASN A 81 -8.32 -1.70 -10.75
N CYS A 82 -8.51 -0.50 -10.21
CA CYS A 82 -8.66 -0.30 -8.77
C CYS A 82 -10.01 0.31 -8.45
N ARG A 83 -10.64 -0.16 -7.36
CA ARG A 83 -11.93 0.34 -6.90
C ARG A 83 -11.97 0.42 -5.39
N ILE A 84 -12.64 1.45 -4.87
CA ILE A 84 -12.85 1.64 -3.44
C ILE A 84 -14.07 2.54 -3.20
N ALA A 85 -14.75 2.35 -2.06
CA ALA A 85 -15.70 3.33 -1.56
C ALA A 85 -14.97 4.60 -1.06
N ARG A 86 -15.48 5.79 -1.39
CA ARG A 86 -14.93 7.05 -0.89
C ARG A 86 -14.95 7.06 0.63
N GLY A 87 -13.84 7.47 1.23
CA GLY A 87 -13.70 7.53 2.68
C GLY A 87 -13.37 6.18 3.33
N ALA A 88 -13.20 5.11 2.56
CA ALA A 88 -12.71 3.85 3.10
C ALA A 88 -11.17 3.84 3.23
N HIS A 89 -10.69 2.96 4.10
CA HIS A 89 -9.26 2.75 4.32
C HIS A 89 -8.60 2.06 3.13
N VAL A 90 -7.29 2.29 2.95
CA VAL A 90 -6.51 1.70 1.84
C VAL A 90 -6.56 0.16 1.79
N GLY A 91 -6.72 -0.53 2.92
CA GLY A 91 -6.89 -1.98 2.96
C GLY A 91 -8.18 -2.49 2.32
N ALA A 92 -9.17 -1.62 2.08
CA ALA A 92 -10.41 -1.96 1.41
C ALA A 92 -10.35 -1.79 -0.13
N ILE A 93 -9.19 -1.41 -0.69
CA ILE A 93 -9.05 -1.23 -2.13
C ILE A 93 -9.03 -2.61 -2.81
N THR A 94 -9.93 -2.82 -3.75
CA THR A 94 -9.85 -3.97 -4.67
C THR A 94 -8.91 -3.64 -5.81
N VAL A 95 -7.94 -4.53 -6.08
CA VAL A 95 -6.99 -4.42 -7.19
C VAL A 95 -7.11 -5.63 -8.10
N GLU A 96 -7.42 -5.38 -9.36
CA GLU A 96 -7.45 -6.39 -10.41
C GLU A 96 -6.34 -6.09 -11.41
N ILE A 97 -5.49 -7.08 -11.66
CA ILE A 97 -4.41 -6.99 -12.64
C ILE A 97 -4.64 -8.10 -13.65
N ASP A 98 -4.99 -7.70 -14.87
CA ASP A 98 -5.16 -8.59 -16.01
C ASP A 98 -3.84 -8.61 -16.77
N ASP A 99 -2.99 -9.59 -16.42
CA ASP A 99 -1.73 -9.88 -17.09
C ASP A 99 -1.96 -11.09 -18.01
N PRO A 100 -1.84 -10.93 -19.34
CA PRO A 100 -1.95 -12.06 -20.26
C PRO A 100 -0.85 -13.11 -20.06
N GLY A 101 0.18 -12.82 -19.26
CA GLY A 101 1.30 -13.72 -19.01
C GLY A 101 2.18 -13.92 -20.26
N PRO A 102 3.28 -14.67 -20.12
CA PRO A 102 3.97 -15.28 -21.24
C PRO A 102 3.21 -16.48 -21.82
#